data_AF-A0A382Y2Q0-F1
#
_entry.id   AF-A0A382Y2Q0-F1
#
_cell.length_a   1.000
_cell.length_b   1.000
_cell.length_c   1.000
_cell.angle_alpha   90.00
_cell.angle_beta   90.00
_cell.angle_gamma   90.00
#
_symmetry.space_group_name_H-M   'P 1'
#
loop_
_entity.id
_entity.type
_entity.pdbx_description
1 polymer ?
#
loop_
_entity_poly.entity_id
_entity_poly.type
_entity_poly.pdbx_seq_one_letter_code
_entity_poly.pdbx_strand_id
1 'polypeptide(L)'
;MTVSSKTQAILLLTAHFTKNESGSVKPLSPKEWGRFAKWLNANALTPDLLLSGDFSTQLRGWEDDKITLKRLGSLLDRGSALALSMEKWLRSGLWVITRSDPDYPKRLMKHLGADSPAFFFGYGGRALLNNKEKGLAVIGSRNVSNTDLDYSRKLG
;
A
#
# COMPACT_ATOMS: atom_id res chain seq x y z
N MET A 1 5.47 0.85 -18.44
CA MET A 1 4.30 0.75 -17.55
C MET A 1 4.08 2.10 -16.91
N THR A 2 2.97 2.77 -17.17
CA THR A 2 2.59 4.01 -16.50
C THR A 2 1.80 3.68 -15.23
N VAL A 3 2.18 4.32 -14.12
CA VAL A 3 1.52 4.15 -12.82
C VAL A 3 0.36 5.13 -12.74
N SER A 4 -0.82 4.69 -12.29
CA SER A 4 -1.99 5.57 -12.21
C SER A 4 -1.79 6.70 -11.20
N SER A 5 -2.43 7.85 -11.41
CA SER A 5 -2.42 8.96 -10.44
C SER A 5 -2.98 8.55 -9.07
N LYS A 6 -3.92 7.61 -9.03
CA LYS A 6 -4.44 7.02 -7.78
C LYS A 6 -3.35 6.29 -7.02
N THR A 7 -2.62 5.42 -7.72
CA THR A 7 -1.48 4.70 -7.15
C THR A 7 -0.42 5.67 -6.64
N GLN A 8 -0.10 6.72 -7.41
CA GLN A 8 0.86 7.75 -7.00
C GLN A 8 0.43 8.44 -5.71
N ALA A 9 -0.83 8.87 -5.60
CA ALA A 9 -1.36 9.51 -4.41
C ALA A 9 -1.31 8.59 -3.18
N ILE A 10 -1.72 7.33 -3.35
CA ILE A 10 -1.68 6.32 -2.29
C ILE A 10 -0.23 6.11 -1.82
N LEU A 11 0.72 5.98 -2.74
CA LEU A 11 2.13 5.80 -2.40
C LEU A 11 2.72 7.04 -1.71
N LEU A 12 2.41 8.25 -2.19
CA LEU A 12 2.83 9.49 -1.53
C LEU A 12 2.33 9.57 -0.09
N LEU A 13 1.13 9.10 0.18
CA LEU A 13 0.56 9.14 1.53
C LEU A 13 1.07 8.00 2.43
N THR A 14 1.44 6.85 1.88
CA THR A 14 1.60 5.61 2.68
C THR A 14 2.95 4.92 2.55
N ALA A 15 3.76 5.25 1.54
CA ALA A 15 5.06 4.62 1.30
C ALA A 15 6.22 5.44 1.89
N HIS A 16 7.26 4.71 2.27
CA HIS A 16 8.58 5.25 2.57
C HIS A 16 9.44 5.21 1.30
N PHE A 17 10.12 6.30 0.96
CA PHE A 17 10.93 6.39 -0.27
C PHE A 17 12.43 6.34 -0.02
N THR A 18 12.92 6.79 1.15
CA THR A 18 14.36 6.75 1.48
C THR A 18 14.62 6.12 2.84
N LYS A 19 15.82 5.53 3.00
CA LYS A 19 16.23 4.79 4.21
C LYS A 19 16.69 5.71 5.36
N ASN A 20 17.05 6.96 5.04
CA ASN A 20 17.64 7.94 5.96
C ASN A 20 16.66 9.10 6.21
N GLU A 21 15.39 8.77 6.44
CA GLU A 21 14.29 9.70 6.75
C GLU A 21 14.36 10.25 8.20
N SER A 22 15.56 10.52 8.71
CA SER A 22 15.78 11.17 10.01
C SER A 22 15.34 12.63 9.92
N GLY A 23 14.03 12.88 10.07
CA GLY A 23 13.43 14.22 9.99
C GLY A 23 12.37 14.41 8.90
N SER A 24 12.08 13.40 8.07
CA SER A 24 10.96 13.50 7.12
C SER A 24 9.64 13.06 7.76
N VAL A 25 8.54 13.56 7.19
CA VAL A 25 7.20 13.26 7.67
C VAL A 25 6.88 11.77 7.51
N LYS A 26 6.46 11.13 8.61
CA LYS A 26 6.10 9.71 8.63
C LYS A 26 4.86 9.44 7.76
N PRO A 27 4.93 8.50 6.80
CA PRO A 27 3.78 8.06 6.02
C PRO A 27 2.64 7.52 6.89
N LEU A 28 1.42 7.52 6.36
CA LEU A 28 0.26 6.98 7.03
C LEU A 28 0.39 5.46 7.19
N SER A 29 0.22 4.97 8.41
CA SER A 29 0.09 3.55 8.72
C SER A 29 -1.18 2.95 8.09
N PRO A 30 -1.31 1.61 7.97
CA PRO A 30 -2.51 0.99 7.42
C PRO A 30 -3.81 1.43 8.12
N LYS A 31 -3.78 1.61 9.44
CA LYS A 31 -4.92 2.11 10.23
C LYS A 31 -5.26 3.56 9.92
N GLU A 32 -4.25 4.42 9.84
CA GLU A 32 -4.43 5.84 9.48
C GLU A 32 -4.98 5.96 8.05
N TRP A 33 -4.39 5.24 7.11
CA TRP A 33 -4.86 5.18 5.73
C TRP A 33 -6.29 4.66 5.64
N GLY A 34 -6.63 3.57 6.33
CA GLY A 34 -7.98 3.00 6.33
C GLY A 34 -9.04 4.00 6.80
N ARG A 35 -8.73 4.78 7.84
CA ARG A 35 -9.59 5.86 8.34
C ARG A 35 -9.73 6.99 7.31
N PHE A 36 -8.62 7.47 6.78
CA PHE A 36 -8.62 8.57 5.80
C PHE A 36 -9.32 8.17 4.50
N ALA A 37 -9.05 6.97 3.98
CA ALA A 37 -9.70 6.43 2.79
C ALA A 37 -11.21 6.24 2.97
N LYS A 38 -11.66 5.84 4.16
CA LYS A 38 -13.09 5.76 4.49
C LYS A 38 -13.75 7.13 4.41
N TRP A 39 -13.10 8.17 4.94
CA TRP A 39 -13.61 9.54 4.87
C TRP A 39 -13.60 10.11 3.46
N LEU A 40 -12.54 9.89 2.69
CA LEU A 40 -12.49 10.29 1.26
C LEU A 40 -13.69 9.70 0.51
N ASN A 41 -13.93 8.40 0.66
CA ASN A 41 -15.04 7.73 0.01
C ASN A 41 -16.41 8.27 0.46
N ALA A 42 -16.58 8.57 1.75
CA ALA A 42 -17.81 9.16 2.28
C ALA A 42 -18.10 10.56 1.70
N ASN A 43 -17.07 11.28 1.26
CA ASN A 43 -17.17 12.59 0.61
C ASN A 43 -17.07 12.51 -0.92
N ALA A 44 -17.19 11.31 -1.51
CA ALA A 44 -17.04 11.07 -2.95
C ALA A 44 -15.70 11.57 -3.54
N LEU A 45 -14.64 11.63 -2.71
CA LEU A 45 -13.29 11.99 -3.11
C LEU A 45 -12.47 10.73 -3.42
N THR A 46 -11.59 10.84 -4.40
CA THR A 46 -10.61 9.81 -4.73
C THR A 46 -9.19 10.33 -4.47
N PRO A 47 -8.22 9.44 -4.14
CA PRO A 47 -6.88 9.89 -3.73
C PRO A 47 -6.15 10.73 -4.77
N ASP A 48 -6.37 10.45 -6.06
CA ASP A 48 -5.77 11.19 -7.17
C ASP A 48 -6.20 12.66 -7.23
N LEU A 49 -7.39 13.00 -6.74
CA LEU A 49 -7.83 14.40 -6.70
C LEU A 49 -6.94 15.25 -5.79
N LEU A 50 -6.33 14.66 -4.77
CA LEU A 50 -5.42 15.34 -3.85
C LEU A 50 -4.12 15.79 -4.53
N LEU A 51 -3.80 15.23 -5.71
CA LEU A 51 -2.65 15.66 -6.53
C LEU A 51 -3.01 16.80 -7.47
N SER A 52 -4.29 17.10 -7.65
CA SER A 52 -4.80 18.10 -8.59
C SER A 52 -5.55 19.21 -7.86
N GLY A 53 -4.99 20.42 -7.86
CA GLY A 53 -5.63 21.60 -7.27
C GLY A 53 -5.31 21.82 -5.80
N ASP A 54 -6.14 22.62 -5.12
CA ASP A 54 -5.94 22.98 -3.72
C ASP A 54 -6.51 21.89 -2.80
N PHE A 55 -5.66 20.94 -2.41
CA PHE A 55 -6.05 19.84 -1.52
C PHE A 55 -6.63 20.33 -0.19
N SER A 56 -6.26 21.54 0.28
CA SER A 56 -6.80 22.09 1.53
C SER A 56 -8.30 22.41 1.41
N THR A 57 -8.74 22.83 0.22
CA THR A 57 -10.17 23.05 -0.06
C THR A 57 -10.93 21.74 -0.21
N GLN A 58 -10.31 20.74 -0.85
CA GLN A 58 -10.90 19.40 -1.01
C GLN A 58 -11.08 18.68 0.32
N LEU A 59 -10.15 18.90 1.27
CA LEU A 59 -10.18 18.32 2.60
C LEU A 59 -10.93 19.19 3.63
N ARG A 60 -11.78 20.12 3.19
CA ARG A 60 -12.67 20.85 4.10
C ARG A 60 -13.55 19.86 4.87
N GLY A 61 -13.56 20.00 6.19
CA GLY A 61 -14.29 19.09 7.10
C GLY A 61 -13.55 17.81 7.46
N TRP A 62 -12.30 17.64 7.01
CA TRP A 62 -11.41 16.61 7.56
C TRP A 62 -10.79 17.10 8.87
N GLU A 63 -11.03 16.37 9.95
CA GLU A 63 -10.43 16.61 11.25
C GLU A 63 -9.91 15.29 11.84
N ASP A 64 -8.63 15.26 12.22
CA ASP A 64 -7.99 14.11 12.82
C ASP A 64 -6.78 14.55 13.65
N ASP A 65 -6.58 13.91 14.81
CA ASP A 65 -5.50 14.24 15.76
C ASP A 65 -4.10 13.92 15.20
N LYS A 66 -4.00 12.90 14.34
CA LYS A 66 -2.71 12.39 13.83
C LYS A 66 -2.50 12.66 12.34
N ILE A 67 -3.58 12.79 11.59
CA ILE A 67 -3.58 12.99 10.13
C ILE A 67 -3.89 14.45 9.82
N THR A 68 -2.99 15.35 10.19
CA THR A 68 -3.17 16.80 9.97
C THR A 68 -3.02 17.18 8.50
N LEU A 69 -3.68 18.27 8.07
CA LEU A 69 -3.52 18.81 6.70
C LEU A 69 -2.06 19.12 6.37
N LYS A 70 -1.30 19.63 7.34
CA LYS A 70 0.15 19.88 7.21
C LYS A 70 0.91 18.58 6.92
N ARG A 71 0.61 17.50 7.66
CA ARG A 71 1.23 16.18 7.44
C ARG A 71 0.89 15.65 6.05
N LEU A 72 -0.37 15.75 5.63
CA LEU A 72 -0.82 15.31 4.31
C LEU A 72 -0.12 16.09 3.19
N GLY A 73 -0.07 17.43 3.26
CA GLY A 73 0.65 18.26 2.29
C GLY A 73 2.11 17.86 2.15
N SER A 74 2.83 17.77 3.28
CA SER A 74 4.24 17.35 3.25
C SER A 74 4.46 15.94 2.71
N LEU A 75 3.48 15.03 2.83
CA LEU A 75 3.56 13.70 2.23
C LEU A 75 3.33 13.74 0.71
N LEU A 76 2.38 14.56 0.25
CA LEU A 76 2.04 14.77 -1.16
C LEU A 76 3.14 15.51 -1.93
N ASP A 77 3.89 16.40 -1.27
CA ASP A 77 5.01 17.15 -1.86
C ASP A 77 6.24 16.26 -2.21
N ARG A 78 6.21 14.96 -1.86
CA ARG A 78 7.32 14.02 -2.10
C ARG A 78 7.36 13.45 -3.53
N GLY A 79 6.79 14.16 -4.51
CA GLY A 79 6.64 13.71 -5.90
C GLY A 79 7.96 13.27 -6.56
N SER A 80 9.04 14.05 -6.38
CA SER A 80 10.36 13.70 -6.93
C SER A 80 10.94 12.41 -6.33
N ALA A 81 10.74 12.18 -5.03
CA ALA A 81 11.19 10.97 -4.36
C ALA A 81 10.39 9.74 -4.81
N LEU A 82 9.08 9.90 -5.02
CA LEU A 82 8.23 8.87 -5.62
C LEU A 82 8.72 8.51 -7.02
N ALA A 83 9.00 9.50 -7.88
CA ALA A 83 9.43 9.25 -9.26
C ALA A 83 10.72 8.40 -9.32
N LEU A 84 11.74 8.78 -8.55
CA LEU A 84 13.01 8.04 -8.47
C LEU A 84 12.82 6.62 -7.91
N SER A 85 11.97 6.48 -6.88
CA SER A 85 11.68 5.18 -6.26
C SER A 85 10.93 4.26 -7.20
N MET A 86 9.91 4.77 -7.90
CA MET A 86 9.15 4.02 -8.89
C MET A 86 10.05 3.55 -10.04
N GLU A 87 10.90 4.41 -10.58
CA GLU A 87 11.86 4.02 -11.62
C GLU A 87 12.74 2.86 -11.14
N LYS A 88 13.30 2.98 -9.93
CA LYS A 88 14.11 1.93 -9.33
C LYS A 88 13.34 0.62 -9.18
N TRP A 89 12.14 0.64 -8.61
CA TRP A 89 11.34 -0.56 -8.38
C TRP A 89 10.97 -1.25 -9.68
N LEU A 90 10.46 -0.49 -10.66
CA LEU A 90 10.08 -1.03 -11.97
C LEU A 90 11.30 -1.62 -12.70
N ARG A 91 12.46 -0.95 -12.65
CA ARG A 91 13.71 -1.45 -13.23
C ARG A 91 14.19 -2.75 -12.57
N SER A 92 13.91 -2.95 -11.27
CA SER A 92 14.16 -4.21 -10.56
C SER A 92 13.12 -5.30 -10.84
N GLY A 93 12.14 -5.04 -11.72
CA GLY A 93 11.04 -5.96 -12.02
C GLY A 93 9.99 -6.05 -10.92
N LEU A 94 10.05 -5.18 -9.90
CA LEU A 94 9.00 -5.08 -8.90
C LEU A 94 7.79 -4.39 -9.51
N TRP A 95 6.63 -4.94 -9.22
CA TRP A 95 5.38 -4.26 -9.43
C TRP A 95 4.79 -3.74 -8.12
N VAL A 96 3.89 -2.76 -8.25
CA VAL A 96 3.07 -2.22 -7.17
C VAL A 96 1.61 -2.43 -7.52
N ILE A 97 0.82 -2.82 -6.51
CA ILE A 97 -0.64 -2.82 -6.56
C ILE A 97 -1.19 -2.11 -5.33
N THR A 98 -2.32 -1.46 -5.46
CA THR A 98 -2.98 -0.68 -4.42
C THR A 98 -4.43 -1.13 -4.24
N ARG A 99 -5.08 -0.70 -3.17
CA ARG A 99 -6.51 -1.00 -2.94
C ARG A 99 -7.44 -0.47 -4.04
N SER A 100 -6.98 0.46 -4.88
CA SER A 100 -7.72 0.98 -6.02
C SER A 100 -7.61 0.10 -7.27
N ASP A 101 -6.70 -0.87 -7.27
CA ASP A 101 -6.47 -1.75 -8.42
C ASP A 101 -7.38 -2.99 -8.38
N PRO A 102 -7.94 -3.42 -9.52
CA PRO A 102 -8.89 -4.54 -9.58
C PRO A 102 -8.27 -5.89 -9.19
N ASP A 103 -6.94 -6.01 -9.29
CA ASP A 103 -6.13 -7.18 -8.96
C ASP A 103 -5.58 -7.15 -7.52
N TYR A 104 -5.99 -6.19 -6.68
CA TYR A 104 -5.68 -6.20 -5.25
C TYR A 104 -6.21 -7.50 -4.57
N PRO A 105 -5.51 -8.09 -3.58
CA PRO A 105 -5.91 -9.36 -2.96
C PRO A 105 -7.28 -9.28 -2.26
N LYS A 106 -8.33 -9.79 -2.92
CA LYS A 106 -9.73 -9.61 -2.48
C LYS A 106 -10.03 -10.28 -1.15
N ARG A 107 -9.45 -11.46 -0.90
CA ARG A 107 -9.62 -12.20 0.37
C ARG A 107 -9.02 -11.44 1.54
N LEU A 108 -7.83 -10.87 1.34
CA LEU A 108 -7.16 -10.07 2.36
C LEU A 108 -7.96 -8.78 2.64
N MET A 109 -8.44 -8.12 1.59
CA MET A 109 -9.31 -6.95 1.74
C MET A 109 -10.57 -7.26 2.54
N LYS A 110 -11.22 -8.40 2.26
CA LYS A 110 -12.43 -8.84 2.97
C LYS A 110 -12.15 -9.13 4.45
N HIS A 111 -11.00 -9.74 4.77
CA HIS A 111 -10.67 -10.09 6.16
C HIS A 111 -10.18 -8.90 6.99
N LEU A 112 -9.35 -8.03 6.42
CA LEU A 112 -8.74 -6.91 7.16
C LEU A 112 -9.55 -5.60 7.06
N GLY A 113 -10.39 -5.44 6.05
CA GLY A 113 -11.26 -4.27 5.89
C GLY A 113 -10.49 -2.94 5.85
N ALA A 114 -10.65 -2.13 6.90
CA ALA A 114 -9.92 -0.86 7.01
C ALA A 114 -8.41 -1.08 7.24
N ASP A 115 -8.02 -2.16 7.91
CA ASP A 115 -6.64 -2.47 8.27
C ASP A 115 -5.85 -3.12 7.11
N SER A 116 -6.48 -3.31 5.95
CA SER A 116 -5.79 -3.81 4.76
C SER A 116 -4.64 -2.88 4.36
N PRO A 117 -3.44 -3.42 4.06
CA PRO A 117 -2.33 -2.62 3.57
C PRO A 117 -2.72 -1.73 2.38
N ALA A 118 -2.25 -0.49 2.36
CA ALA A 118 -2.61 0.46 1.29
C ALA A 118 -2.16 -0.02 -0.10
N PHE A 119 -1.02 -0.71 -0.14
CA PHE A 119 -0.41 -1.26 -1.34
C PHE A 119 0.42 -2.50 -1.01
N PHE A 120 0.77 -3.26 -2.05
CA PHE A 120 1.76 -4.34 -2.02
C PHE A 120 2.83 -4.11 -3.07
N PHE A 121 4.06 -4.45 -2.72
CA PHE A 121 5.09 -4.78 -3.70
C PHE A 121 5.03 -6.27 -3.99
N GLY A 122 5.38 -6.64 -5.22
CA GLY A 122 5.59 -8.04 -5.54
C GLY A 122 6.43 -8.24 -6.78
N TYR A 123 6.75 -9.49 -7.02
CA TYR A 123 7.51 -9.98 -8.15
C TYR A 123 6.82 -11.22 -8.71
N GLY A 124 6.98 -11.49 -10.01
CA GLY A 124 6.35 -12.64 -10.67
C GLY A 124 4.88 -12.45 -11.01
N GLY A 125 4.15 -13.57 -11.14
CA GLY A 125 2.79 -13.61 -11.70
C GLY A 125 1.72 -13.01 -10.79
N ARG A 126 1.29 -11.77 -11.07
CA ARG A 126 0.20 -11.08 -10.33
C ARG A 126 -1.12 -11.87 -10.27
N ALA A 127 -1.41 -12.67 -11.30
CA ALA A 127 -2.63 -13.47 -11.37
C ALA A 127 -2.79 -14.44 -10.18
N LEU A 128 -1.69 -14.84 -9.54
CA LEU A 128 -1.70 -15.73 -8.38
C LEU A 128 -2.40 -15.13 -7.16
N LEU A 129 -2.40 -13.80 -7.01
CA LEU A 129 -2.99 -13.11 -5.85
C LEU A 129 -4.49 -13.32 -5.71
N ASN A 130 -5.18 -13.48 -6.83
CA ASN A 130 -6.62 -13.65 -6.92
C ASN A 130 -7.00 -14.93 -7.67
N ASN A 131 -6.08 -15.92 -7.71
CA ASN A 131 -6.37 -17.21 -8.33
C ASN A 131 -7.61 -17.85 -7.68
N LYS A 132 -8.42 -18.52 -8.52
CA LYS A 132 -9.57 -19.31 -8.08
C LYS A 132 -9.11 -20.45 -7.17
N GLU A 133 -8.00 -21.09 -7.53
CA GLU A 133 -7.33 -22.09 -6.71
C GLU A 133 -6.80 -21.43 -5.43
N LYS A 134 -7.08 -22.04 -4.28
CA LYS A 134 -6.68 -21.48 -2.99
C LYS A 134 -5.20 -21.79 -2.75
N GLY A 135 -4.42 -20.76 -2.42
CA GLY A 135 -3.08 -20.98 -1.85
C GLY A 135 -3.18 -21.63 -0.46
N LEU A 136 -2.27 -22.55 -0.18
CA LEU A 136 -2.06 -23.14 1.14
C LEU A 136 -0.87 -22.44 1.81
N ALA A 137 -1.07 -21.94 3.02
CA ALA A 137 0.02 -21.43 3.84
C ALA A 137 0.59 -22.58 4.68
N VAL A 138 1.87 -22.88 4.48
CA VAL A 138 2.62 -23.83 5.32
C VAL A 138 3.60 -23.03 6.16
N ILE A 139 3.44 -23.07 7.48
CA ILE A 139 4.29 -22.37 8.44
C ILE A 139 4.74 -23.37 9.52
N GLY A 140 5.92 -23.15 10.09
CA GLY A 140 6.49 -24.05 11.09
C GLY A 140 7.62 -23.42 11.89
N SER A 141 8.18 -24.19 12.81
CA SER A 141 9.33 -23.76 13.62
C SER A 141 10.55 -23.51 12.73
N ARG A 142 11.33 -22.46 13.07
CA ARG A 142 12.67 -22.25 12.49
C ARG A 142 13.70 -23.26 13.00
N ASN A 143 13.47 -23.82 14.18
CA ASN A 143 14.27 -24.90 14.76
C ASN A 143 13.44 -26.19 14.71
N VAL A 144 13.69 -27.00 13.69
CA VAL A 144 12.80 -28.08 13.28
C VAL A 144 13.62 -29.35 13.10
N SER A 145 13.03 -30.49 13.46
CA SER A 145 13.68 -31.80 13.29
C SER A 145 13.74 -32.19 11.81
N ASN A 146 14.66 -33.08 11.44
CA ASN A 146 14.70 -33.61 10.07
C ASN A 146 13.40 -34.34 9.69
N THR A 147 12.75 -35.02 10.64
CA THR A 147 11.47 -35.70 10.42
C THR A 147 10.35 -34.74 10.04
N ASP A 148 10.29 -33.57 10.68
CA ASP A 148 9.28 -32.54 10.39
C ASP A 148 9.57 -31.80 9.07
N LEU A 149 10.84 -31.64 8.71
CA LEU A 149 11.25 -31.11 7.39
C LEU A 149 10.85 -32.06 6.26
N ASP A 150 11.07 -33.36 6.44
CA ASP A 150 10.69 -34.38 5.45
C ASP A 150 9.18 -34.46 5.27
N TYR A 151 8.41 -34.31 6.35
CA TYR A 151 6.96 -34.20 6.25
C TYR A 151 6.54 -32.95 5.48
N SER A 152 7.15 -31.80 5.76
CA SER A 152 6.84 -30.53 5.11
C SER A 152 7.13 -30.55 3.60
N ARG A 153 8.24 -31.16 3.15
CA ARG A 153 8.56 -31.32 1.72
C ARG A 153 7.55 -32.17 0.95
N LYS A 154 6.90 -33.13 1.63
CA LYS A 154 5.84 -33.95 0.99
C LYS A 154 4.55 -33.18 0.76
N LEU A 155 4.32 -32.08 1.49
CA LEU A 155 3.17 -31.21 1.31
C LEU A 155 3.35 -30.22 0.15
N GLY A 156 4.57 -29.73 -0.09
CA GLY A 156 4.90 -28.79 -1.17
C GLY A 156 6.17 -27.98 -0.90
#